data_AF-A0A7S1QCI8-F1
#
_entry.id   AF-A0A7S1QCI8-F1
#
_cell.length_a   1.000
_cell.length_b   1.000
_cell.length_c   1.000
_cell.angle_alpha   90.00
_cell.angle_beta   90.00
_cell.angle_gamma   90.00
#
_symmetry.space_group_name_H-M   'P 1'
#
loop_
_entity.id
_entity.type
_entity.pdbx_description
1 polymer ?
#
loop_
_entity_poly.entity_id
_entity_poly.type
_entity_poly.pdbx_seq_one_letter_code
_entity_poly.pdbx_strand_id
1 'polypeptide(L)'
;LKYSKVFSITPKEGFVRPGEEVQLTCAFHPTQDRLREFKRASATKRSKVGEKAPIAEEGKDFVDVGITCRDIKCVLDSQKPLTLEVTGHCVPLAPGETRSMSFSTEVRVAAMQKISIQNSGPTDWKLTPQVSTLEPANANYFWCPTEVSVKAGETKEVEVTYKPLTMTGAPNEPSSPNAKETRCEKHRGRIFVGTPDGSAILYNLEGIALQPKVDKKLQVEVPCKKQYTQSVPIKNWLS
;
A
#
# COMPACT_ATOMS: atom_id res chain seq x y z
N LEU A 1 -23.62 7.73 4.37
CA LEU A 1 -23.19 8.77 3.40
C LEU A 1 -22.47 8.10 2.24
N LYS A 2 -22.97 8.19 1.00
CA LYS A 2 -22.38 7.46 -0.14
C LYS A 2 -20.91 7.85 -0.41
N TYR A 3 -20.51 9.07 -0.05
CA TYR A 3 -19.15 9.57 -0.25
C TYR A 3 -18.12 8.96 0.71
N SER A 4 -18.49 8.56 1.94
CA SER A 4 -17.53 8.15 2.98
C SER A 4 -16.76 6.86 2.67
N LYS A 5 -17.13 6.17 1.60
CA LYS A 5 -16.45 4.97 1.09
C LYS A 5 -15.32 5.28 0.11
N VAL A 6 -15.26 6.50 -0.41
CA VAL A 6 -14.32 6.92 -1.48
C VAL A 6 -13.66 8.26 -1.18
N PHE A 7 -14.32 9.14 -0.43
CA PHE A 7 -13.77 10.40 0.04
C PHE A 7 -13.85 10.48 1.56
N SER A 8 -12.82 11.02 2.19
CA SER A 8 -12.89 11.51 3.57
C SER A 8 -12.76 13.03 3.57
N ILE A 9 -13.65 13.70 4.27
CA ILE A 9 -13.64 15.17 4.44
C ILE A 9 -13.47 15.45 5.92
N THR A 10 -12.48 16.27 6.28
CA THR A 10 -12.17 16.66 7.66
C THR A 10 -11.93 18.17 7.75
N PRO A 11 -12.38 18.83 8.84
CA PRO A 11 -13.16 18.28 9.94
C PRO A 11 -14.61 17.95 9.51
N LYS A 12 -15.25 16.99 10.20
CA LYS A 12 -16.65 16.60 9.92
C LYS A 12 -17.67 17.55 10.55
N GLU A 13 -17.26 18.21 11.63
CA GLU A 13 -18.02 19.17 12.42
C GLU A 13 -17.04 20.18 13.02
N GLY A 14 -17.52 21.37 13.35
CA GLY A 14 -16.69 22.42 13.92
C GLY A 14 -17.44 23.72 14.09
N PHE A 15 -16.79 24.68 14.74
CA PHE A 15 -17.30 26.04 14.90
C PHE A 15 -16.49 27.00 14.03
N VAL A 16 -17.17 27.99 13.46
CA VAL A 16 -16.58 28.96 12.53
C VAL A 16 -17.08 30.34 12.94
N ARG A 17 -16.18 31.29 13.18
CA ARG A 17 -16.57 32.66 13.52
C ARG A 17 -17.03 33.41 12.27
N PRO A 18 -17.86 34.46 12.43
CA PRO A 18 -18.15 35.36 11.33
C PRO A 18 -16.86 35.91 10.70
N GLY A 19 -16.71 35.74 9.38
CA GLY A 19 -15.53 36.18 8.63
C GLY A 19 -14.34 35.21 8.65
N GLU A 20 -14.47 34.04 9.29
CA GLU A 20 -13.43 33.01 9.31
C GLU A 20 -13.60 32.01 8.16
N GLU A 21 -12.49 31.65 7.51
CA GLU A 21 -12.49 30.63 6.46
C GLU A 21 -12.36 29.22 7.04
N VAL A 22 -13.17 28.29 6.53
CA VAL A 22 -13.12 26.88 6.95
C VAL A 22 -12.17 26.12 6.04
N GLN A 23 -11.08 25.62 6.60
CA GLN A 23 -10.20 24.70 5.86
C GLN A 23 -10.74 23.27 5.93
N LEU A 24 -11.23 22.78 4.79
CA LEU A 24 -11.62 21.39 4.63
C LEU A 24 -10.51 20.61 3.92
N THR A 25 -10.02 19.56 4.56
CA THR A 25 -9.17 18.55 3.91
C THR A 25 -10.06 17.48 3.28
N CYS A 26 -9.97 17.31 1.97
CA CYS A 26 -10.62 16.23 1.24
C CYS A 26 -9.56 15.23 0.78
N ALA A 27 -9.68 13.95 1.15
CA ALA A 27 -8.82 12.89 0.67
C ALA A 27 -9.63 11.87 -0.14
N PHE A 28 -9.09 11.47 -1.28
CA PHE A 28 -9.68 10.54 -2.23
C PHE A 28 -9.00 9.17 -2.12
N HIS A 29 -9.80 8.12 -1.87
CA HIS A 29 -9.35 6.76 -1.56
C HIS A 29 -9.85 5.76 -2.61
N PRO A 30 -9.42 5.85 -3.89
CA PRO A 30 -9.90 4.96 -4.93
C PRO A 30 -9.40 3.53 -4.69
N THR A 31 -10.31 2.55 -4.77
CA THR A 31 -9.97 1.13 -4.79
C THR A 31 -10.40 0.51 -6.12
N GLN A 32 -9.73 -0.55 -6.57
CA GLN A 32 -10.10 -1.21 -7.83
C GLN A 32 -11.56 -1.68 -7.83
N ASP A 33 -12.04 -2.23 -6.72
CA ASP A 33 -13.42 -2.71 -6.62
C ASP A 33 -14.43 -1.57 -6.72
N ARG A 34 -14.15 -0.42 -6.09
CA ARG A 34 -15.03 0.75 -6.19
C ARG A 34 -14.99 1.37 -7.58
N LEU A 35 -13.82 1.43 -8.22
CA LEU A 35 -13.71 1.85 -9.62
C LEU A 35 -14.55 0.96 -10.54
N ARG A 36 -14.53 -0.37 -10.33
CA ARG A 36 -15.37 -1.32 -11.07
C ARG A 36 -16.87 -1.08 -10.83
N GLU A 37 -17.28 -0.84 -9.59
CA GLU A 37 -18.67 -0.50 -9.26
C GLU A 37 -19.14 0.78 -9.97
N PHE A 38 -18.32 1.85 -9.94
CA PHE A 38 -18.64 3.10 -10.62
C PHE A 38 -18.70 2.93 -12.14
N LYS A 39 -17.75 2.19 -12.73
CA LYS A 39 -17.79 1.84 -14.17
C LYS A 39 -19.07 1.10 -14.55
N ARG A 40 -19.51 0.14 -13.72
CA ARG A 40 -20.78 -0.58 -13.94
C ARG A 40 -21.98 0.37 -13.87
N ALA A 41 -22.04 1.23 -12.86
CA ALA A 41 -23.14 2.18 -12.68
C ALA A 41 -23.24 3.22 -13.82
N SER A 42 -22.12 3.72 -14.32
CA SER A 42 -22.09 4.65 -15.46
C SER A 42 -22.43 3.98 -16.79
N ALA A 43 -22.03 2.71 -17.00
CA ALA A 43 -22.47 1.91 -18.14
C ALA A 43 -24.00 1.69 -18.16
N THR A 44 -24.60 1.34 -17.01
CA THR A 44 -26.07 1.20 -16.89
C THR A 44 -26.83 2.51 -17.12
N LYS A 45 -26.19 3.65 -16.83
CA LYS A 45 -26.78 4.98 -17.08
C LYS A 45 -26.74 5.33 -18.57
N ARG A 46 -25.64 5.01 -19.28
CA ARG A 46 -25.51 5.20 -20.74
C ARG A 46 -26.46 4.30 -21.55
N SER A 47 -26.66 3.06 -21.13
CA SER A 47 -27.63 2.16 -21.78
C SER A 47 -29.08 2.66 -21.67
N LYS A 48 -29.41 3.46 -20.65
CA LYS A 48 -30.72 4.12 -20.53
C LYS A 48 -30.87 5.38 -21.38
N VAL A 49 -29.77 5.98 -21.84
CA VAL A 49 -29.75 7.23 -22.62
C VAL A 49 -29.52 6.97 -24.12
N GLY A 50 -29.34 5.71 -24.54
CA GLY A 50 -29.25 5.33 -25.96
C GLY A 50 -27.93 5.71 -26.64
N GLU A 51 -26.90 6.04 -25.86
CA GLU A 51 -25.59 6.46 -26.36
C GLU A 51 -24.70 5.24 -26.62
N LYS A 52 -24.26 5.02 -27.87
CA LYS A 52 -23.38 3.90 -28.24
C LYS A 52 -22.02 4.02 -27.57
N ALA A 53 -21.53 2.93 -27.00
CA ALA A 53 -20.18 2.86 -26.44
C ALA A 53 -19.12 3.07 -27.54
N PRO A 54 -18.03 3.83 -27.27
CA PRO A 54 -16.90 3.88 -28.19
C PRO A 54 -16.29 2.48 -28.33
N ILE A 55 -15.85 2.16 -29.55
CA ILE A 55 -15.17 0.92 -29.88
C ILE A 55 -13.86 0.89 -29.08
N ALA A 56 -13.67 -0.15 -28.28
CA ALA A 56 -12.44 -0.33 -27.52
C ALA A 56 -11.30 -0.69 -28.50
N GLU A 57 -10.33 0.21 -28.67
CA GLU A 57 -9.05 -0.15 -29.26
C GLU A 57 -8.25 -1.01 -28.27
N GLU A 58 -7.84 -2.21 -28.69
CA GLU A 58 -6.99 -3.10 -27.90
C GLU A 58 -5.71 -2.36 -27.47
N GLY A 59 -5.48 -2.25 -26.15
CA GLY A 59 -4.26 -1.66 -25.58
C GLY A 59 -4.43 -0.34 -24.82
N LYS A 60 -5.64 0.25 -24.77
CA LYS A 60 -5.95 1.40 -23.88
C LYS A 60 -7.07 1.06 -22.88
N ASP A 61 -6.74 0.27 -21.86
CA ASP A 61 -7.71 -0.16 -20.83
C ASP A 61 -8.10 0.93 -19.79
N PHE A 62 -7.67 2.19 -19.98
CA PHE A 62 -7.89 3.25 -19.00
C PHE A 62 -8.66 4.43 -19.61
N VAL A 63 -9.98 4.37 -19.47
CA VAL A 63 -10.84 5.56 -19.54
C VAL A 63 -10.67 6.32 -18.24
N ASP A 64 -10.40 7.63 -18.31
CA ASP A 64 -10.44 8.54 -17.17
C ASP A 64 -11.82 8.44 -16.50
N VAL A 65 -11.87 7.85 -15.29
CA VAL A 65 -13.10 7.71 -14.53
C VAL A 65 -13.07 8.73 -13.41
N GLY A 66 -13.65 9.89 -13.67
CA GLY A 66 -14.02 10.85 -12.62
C GLY A 66 -15.10 10.27 -11.71
N ILE A 67 -14.80 10.17 -10.42
CA ILE A 67 -15.78 9.81 -9.38
C ILE A 67 -16.27 11.11 -8.75
N THR A 68 -17.52 11.47 -9.01
CA THR A 68 -18.18 12.63 -8.41
C THR A 68 -19.17 12.20 -7.34
N CYS A 69 -19.03 12.74 -6.13
CA CYS A 69 -20.03 12.68 -5.07
C CYS A 69 -20.68 14.06 -4.91
N ARG A 70 -21.98 14.13 -5.19
CA ARG A 70 -22.79 15.35 -5.08
C ARG A 70 -23.61 15.36 -3.79
N ASP A 71 -24.19 16.51 -3.49
CA ASP A 71 -25.18 16.70 -2.43
C ASP A 71 -24.68 16.30 -1.03
N ILE A 72 -23.38 16.49 -0.76
CA ILE A 72 -22.83 16.34 0.59
C ILE A 72 -23.36 17.51 1.43
N LYS A 73 -24.31 17.23 2.32
CA LYS A 73 -24.96 18.25 3.14
C LYS A 73 -24.00 18.79 4.19
N CYS A 74 -23.76 20.10 4.15
CA CYS A 74 -23.12 20.87 5.20
C CYS A 74 -24.21 21.59 5.98
N VAL A 75 -24.49 21.14 7.20
CA VAL A 75 -25.54 21.72 8.05
C VAL A 75 -24.94 22.88 8.84
N LEU A 76 -25.64 24.01 8.80
CA LEU A 76 -25.31 25.22 9.56
C LEU A 76 -26.44 25.47 10.57
N ASP A 77 -26.11 25.84 11.80
CA ASP A 77 -27.10 25.93 12.88
C ASP A 77 -28.24 26.92 12.61
N SER A 78 -27.93 28.04 11.95
CA SER A 78 -28.87 29.16 11.75
C SER A 78 -29.16 29.48 10.28
N GLN A 79 -28.72 28.62 9.36
CA GLN A 79 -28.84 28.86 7.92
C GLN A 79 -29.30 27.61 7.17
N LYS A 80 -29.80 27.79 5.95
CA LYS A 80 -30.14 26.65 5.09
C LYS A 80 -28.89 25.79 4.84
N PRO A 81 -29.00 24.45 4.85
CA PRO A 81 -27.87 23.58 4.56
C PRO A 81 -27.25 23.90 3.20
N LEU A 82 -25.93 23.96 3.18
CA LEU A 82 -25.16 24.05 1.94
C LEU A 82 -24.92 22.65 1.38
N THR A 83 -24.68 22.56 0.08
CA THR A 83 -24.31 21.31 -0.59
C THR A 83 -22.89 21.42 -1.13
N LEU A 84 -22.07 20.45 -0.78
CA LEU A 84 -20.72 20.28 -1.30
C LEU A 84 -20.72 19.18 -2.38
N GLU A 85 -20.01 19.45 -3.47
CA GLU A 85 -19.70 18.47 -4.52
C GLU A 85 -18.19 18.23 -4.52
N VAL A 86 -17.79 16.96 -4.51
CA VAL A 86 -16.39 16.55 -4.61
C VAL A 86 -16.21 15.61 -5.78
N THR A 87 -15.18 15.87 -6.58
CA THR A 87 -14.80 15.04 -7.72
C THR A 87 -13.34 14.62 -7.60
N GLY A 88 -13.07 13.34 -7.83
CA GLY A 88 -11.72 12.77 -7.85
C GLY A 88 -11.50 12.03 -9.16
N HIS A 89 -10.34 12.19 -9.76
CA HIS A 89 -9.96 11.51 -11.00
C HIS A 89 -8.82 10.53 -10.71
N CYS A 90 -8.84 9.38 -11.37
CA CYS A 90 -7.72 8.46 -11.37
C CYS A 90 -6.90 8.68 -12.63
N VAL A 91 -5.77 9.36 -12.49
CA VAL A 91 -4.85 9.56 -13.60
C VAL A 91 -3.89 8.36 -13.66
N PRO A 92 -3.66 7.75 -14.84
CA PRO A 92 -2.63 6.74 -14.97
C PRO A 92 -1.26 7.37 -14.70
N LEU A 93 -0.42 6.68 -13.94
CA LEU A 93 0.95 7.13 -13.74
C LEU A 93 1.68 7.14 -15.09
N ALA A 94 2.46 8.19 -15.33
CA ALA A 94 3.30 8.26 -16.52
C ALA A 94 4.36 7.14 -16.48
N PRO A 95 4.77 6.58 -17.63
CA PRO A 95 5.85 5.61 -17.69
C PRO A 95 7.11 6.17 -17.02
N GLY A 96 7.64 5.46 -16.02
CA GLY A 96 8.83 5.88 -15.26
C GLY A 96 8.57 6.56 -13.91
N GLU A 97 7.32 6.90 -13.57
CA GLU A 97 6.99 7.43 -12.24
C GLU A 97 7.01 6.35 -11.15
N THR A 98 6.82 5.09 -11.54
CA THR A 98 6.94 3.95 -10.61
C THR A 98 8.40 3.56 -10.47
N ARG A 99 8.92 3.64 -9.25
CA ARG A 99 10.28 3.22 -8.91
C ARG A 99 10.29 1.74 -8.50
N SER A 100 11.45 1.11 -8.54
CA SER A 100 11.63 -0.27 -8.08
C SER A 100 12.61 -0.30 -6.91
N MET A 101 12.36 -1.17 -5.93
CA MET A 101 13.23 -1.39 -4.78
C MET A 101 13.35 -2.90 -4.52
N SER A 102 14.59 -3.39 -4.50
CA SER A 102 14.87 -4.83 -4.41
C SER A 102 15.61 -5.17 -3.13
N PHE A 103 15.15 -6.18 -2.41
CA PHE A 103 15.72 -6.69 -1.17
C PHE A 103 16.23 -8.11 -1.35
N SER A 104 17.26 -8.48 -0.59
CA SER A 104 17.71 -9.86 -0.43
C SER A 104 18.15 -10.07 1.01
N THR A 105 17.64 -11.12 1.65
CA THR A 105 17.95 -11.45 3.05
C THR A 105 17.64 -12.91 3.33
N GLU A 106 18.21 -13.45 4.39
CA GLU A 106 17.82 -14.76 4.92
C GLU A 106 16.37 -14.72 5.42
N VAL A 107 15.65 -15.84 5.31
CA VAL A 107 14.28 -15.91 5.83
C VAL A 107 14.25 -15.54 7.31
N ARG A 108 13.24 -14.75 7.71
CA ARG A 108 13.01 -14.18 9.05
C ARG A 108 14.00 -13.10 9.50
N VAL A 109 14.99 -12.74 8.68
CA VAL A 109 15.91 -11.62 8.93
C VAL A 109 15.42 -10.37 8.22
N ALA A 110 15.36 -9.23 8.92
CA ALA A 110 14.92 -7.97 8.34
C ALA A 110 16.03 -7.35 7.47
N ALA A 111 15.66 -6.89 6.28
CA ALA A 111 16.46 -6.00 5.45
C ALA A 111 15.76 -4.64 5.34
N MET A 112 16.53 -3.56 5.42
CA MET A 112 16.03 -2.19 5.43
C MET A 112 16.61 -1.40 4.27
N GLN A 113 15.78 -0.59 3.62
CA GLN A 113 16.17 0.41 2.62
C GLN A 113 15.39 1.70 2.89
N LYS A 114 15.74 2.78 2.19
CA LYS A 114 15.11 4.08 2.40
C LYS A 114 14.51 4.62 1.10
N ILE A 115 13.36 5.27 1.22
CA ILE A 115 12.79 6.13 0.18
C ILE A 115 12.95 7.58 0.61
N SER A 116 13.14 8.48 -0.36
CA SER A 116 13.26 9.92 -0.11
C SER A 116 11.96 10.62 -0.50
N ILE A 117 11.44 11.42 0.43
CA ILE A 117 10.23 12.23 0.27
C ILE A 117 10.62 13.70 0.39
N GLN A 118 10.45 14.46 -0.69
CA GLN A 118 10.78 15.88 -0.74
C GLN A 118 9.50 16.72 -0.66
N ASN A 119 9.41 17.57 0.37
CA ASN A 119 8.39 18.60 0.49
C ASN A 119 8.93 19.93 -0.05
N SER A 120 8.61 20.25 -1.30
CA SER A 120 8.97 21.55 -1.91
C SER A 120 7.98 22.68 -1.57
N GLY A 121 6.94 22.38 -0.79
CA GLY A 121 5.89 23.32 -0.43
C GLY A 121 6.23 24.15 0.82
N PRO A 122 5.44 25.22 1.07
CA PRO A 122 5.65 26.13 2.20
C PRO A 122 5.01 25.66 3.51
N THR A 123 4.31 24.51 3.52
CA THR A 123 3.60 23.98 4.69
C THR A 123 4.09 22.57 5.03
N ASP A 124 4.03 22.21 6.31
CA ASP A 124 4.39 20.88 6.78
C ASP A 124 3.41 19.83 6.23
N TRP A 125 3.95 18.71 5.78
CA TRP A 125 3.18 17.57 5.31
C TRP A 125 3.01 16.54 6.42
N LYS A 126 1.81 15.99 6.51
CA LYS A 126 1.48 14.81 7.31
C LYS A 126 0.99 13.71 6.39
N LEU A 127 1.86 12.75 6.09
CA LEU A 127 1.65 11.71 5.09
C LEU A 127 1.28 10.38 5.74
N THR A 128 0.52 9.55 5.02
CA THR A 128 0.13 8.20 5.46
C THR A 128 0.56 7.17 4.41
N PRO A 129 1.83 6.73 4.41
CA PRO A 129 2.30 5.70 3.49
C PRO A 129 1.45 4.43 3.55
N GLN A 130 1.16 3.85 2.40
CA GLN A 130 0.44 2.58 2.26
C GLN A 130 1.41 1.54 1.70
N VAL A 131 1.63 0.46 2.45
CA VAL A 131 2.48 -0.65 2.03
C VAL A 131 1.69 -1.96 2.03
N SER A 132 1.92 -2.79 1.02
CA SER A 132 1.27 -4.10 0.90
C SER A 132 2.18 -5.13 0.26
N THR A 133 2.14 -6.37 0.74
CA THR A 133 2.63 -7.53 0.00
C THR A 133 1.54 -8.00 -0.96
N LEU A 134 1.89 -8.12 -2.24
CA LEU A 134 1.02 -8.58 -3.32
C LEU A 134 1.22 -10.07 -3.60
N GLU A 135 2.47 -10.54 -3.46
CA GLU A 135 2.84 -11.94 -3.69
C GLU A 135 3.82 -12.40 -2.60
N PRO A 136 3.57 -13.54 -1.92
CA PRO A 136 2.35 -14.35 -1.98
C PRO A 136 1.14 -13.62 -1.40
N ALA A 137 -0.06 -14.05 -1.80
CA ALA A 137 -1.30 -13.52 -1.24
C ALA A 137 -1.38 -13.76 0.28
N ASN A 138 -1.98 -12.83 1.02
CA ASN A 138 -2.17 -12.87 2.47
C ASN A 138 -0.87 -12.86 3.31
N ALA A 139 0.28 -12.55 2.71
CA ALA A 139 1.51 -12.29 3.46
C ALA A 139 1.64 -10.82 3.86
N ASN A 140 2.47 -10.55 4.87
CA ASN A 140 2.84 -9.21 5.32
C ASN A 140 4.35 -9.15 5.52
N TYR A 141 5.10 -9.05 4.42
CA TYR A 141 6.57 -9.07 4.44
C TYR A 141 7.20 -7.70 4.32
N PHE A 142 6.45 -6.69 3.88
CA PHE A 142 6.93 -5.33 3.73
C PHE A 142 6.27 -4.41 4.75
N TRP A 143 7.05 -3.47 5.29
CA TRP A 143 6.60 -2.52 6.29
C TRP A 143 7.22 -1.14 6.07
N CYS A 144 6.52 -0.09 6.47
CA CYS A 144 7.02 1.28 6.58
C CYS A 144 6.22 2.02 7.66
N PRO A 145 6.71 3.15 8.20
CA PRO A 145 5.94 3.95 9.14
C PRO A 145 4.55 4.31 8.61
N THR A 146 3.52 4.13 9.44
CA THR A 146 2.12 4.43 9.09
C THR A 146 1.85 5.92 8.96
N GLU A 147 2.68 6.76 9.59
CA GLU A 147 2.58 8.21 9.57
C GLU A 147 3.98 8.82 9.40
N VAL A 148 4.11 9.80 8.50
CA VAL A 148 5.36 10.49 8.22
C VAL A 148 5.11 11.99 8.16
N SER A 149 5.70 12.74 9.09
CA SER A 149 5.71 14.20 9.04
C SER A 149 6.96 14.71 8.30
N VAL A 150 6.80 15.56 7.30
CA VAL A 150 7.88 16.18 6.51
C VAL A 150 7.71 17.70 6.58
N LYS A 151 8.69 18.40 7.13
CA LYS A 151 8.62 19.86 7.29
C LYS A 151 8.63 20.58 5.93
N ALA A 152 8.14 21.81 5.90
CA ALA A 152 8.26 22.67 4.71
C ALA A 152 9.72 22.76 4.23
N GLY A 153 9.94 22.53 2.93
CA GLY A 153 11.28 22.53 2.32
C GLY A 153 12.17 21.33 2.66
N GLU A 154 11.71 20.38 3.48
CA GLU A 154 12.52 19.24 3.93
C GLU A 154 12.50 18.09 2.90
N THR A 155 13.65 17.44 2.76
CA THR A 155 13.73 16.09 2.19
C THR A 155 13.92 15.09 3.31
N LYS A 156 12.97 14.19 3.50
CA LYS A 156 12.97 13.19 4.57
C LYS A 156 13.14 11.78 4.03
N GLU A 157 14.04 11.03 4.64
CA GLU A 157 14.19 9.61 4.38
C GLU A 157 13.21 8.79 5.24
N VAL A 158 12.50 7.86 4.60
CA VAL A 158 11.58 6.92 5.26
C VAL A 158 12.10 5.51 5.07
N GLU A 159 12.23 4.79 6.18
CA GLU A 159 12.67 3.39 6.16
C GLU A 159 11.56 2.46 5.66
N VAL A 160 11.96 1.56 4.78
CA VAL A 160 11.18 0.45 4.28
C VAL A 160 11.84 -0.84 4.73
N THR A 161 11.10 -1.67 5.45
CA THR A 161 11.58 -2.96 5.95
C THR A 161 10.99 -4.10 5.14
N TYR A 162 11.82 -5.06 4.77
CA TYR A 162 11.44 -6.37 4.25
C TYR A 162 11.85 -7.44 5.26
N LYS A 163 10.86 -8.16 5.84
CA LYS A 163 11.06 -9.26 6.79
C LYS A 163 10.24 -10.48 6.34
N PRO A 164 10.80 -11.33 5.47
CA PRO A 164 10.08 -12.49 4.94
C PRO A 164 9.90 -13.59 5.99
N LEU A 165 8.76 -14.29 5.97
CA LEU A 165 8.53 -15.47 6.83
C LEU A 165 8.65 -16.80 6.09
N THR A 166 8.57 -16.76 4.77
CA THR A 166 8.78 -17.90 3.85
C THR A 166 10.01 -17.66 3.01
N MET A 167 10.63 -18.74 2.52
CA MET A 167 11.71 -18.65 1.53
C MET A 167 11.13 -18.43 0.14
N THR A 168 11.88 -17.71 -0.69
CA THR A 168 11.68 -17.74 -2.15
C THR A 168 12.37 -18.97 -2.72
N GLY A 169 11.89 -19.47 -3.85
CA GLY A 169 12.43 -20.69 -4.47
C GLY A 169 12.36 -20.65 -5.99
N ALA A 170 12.96 -21.64 -6.62
CA ALA A 170 12.82 -21.83 -8.06
C ALA A 170 11.35 -22.12 -8.42
N PRO A 171 10.93 -21.83 -9.67
CA PRO A 171 9.59 -22.21 -10.12
C PRO A 171 9.33 -23.70 -9.91
N ASN A 172 8.14 -24.02 -9.41
CA ASN A 172 7.69 -25.37 -9.05
C ASN A 172 8.43 -26.02 -7.86
N GLU A 173 9.27 -25.30 -7.12
CA GLU A 173 9.87 -25.84 -5.91
C GLU A 173 8.82 -25.91 -4.78
N PRO A 174 8.55 -27.09 -4.20
CA PRO A 174 7.57 -27.23 -3.13
C PRO A 174 8.00 -26.46 -1.89
N SER A 175 7.08 -25.75 -1.24
CA SER A 175 7.38 -24.95 -0.04
C SER A 175 7.81 -25.78 1.17
N SER A 176 7.39 -27.05 1.22
CA SER A 176 7.72 -28.06 2.23
C SER A 176 7.50 -29.46 1.64
N PRO A 177 8.13 -30.55 2.14
CA PRO A 177 7.98 -31.91 1.60
C PRO A 177 6.54 -32.39 1.40
N ASN A 178 5.59 -31.85 2.18
CA ASN A 178 4.17 -32.22 2.13
C ASN A 178 3.26 -31.07 1.65
N ALA A 179 3.80 -29.93 1.21
CA ALA A 179 2.99 -28.78 0.82
C ALA A 179 2.52 -28.88 -0.63
N LYS A 180 1.23 -28.58 -0.86
CA LYS A 180 0.67 -28.39 -2.20
C LYS A 180 1.06 -27.06 -2.85
N GLU A 181 1.55 -26.11 -2.06
CA GLU A 181 1.93 -24.77 -2.52
C GLU A 181 3.40 -24.72 -2.89
N THR A 182 3.69 -24.15 -4.06
CA THR A 182 5.05 -23.88 -4.54
C THR A 182 5.55 -22.54 -3.99
N ARG A 183 6.85 -22.41 -3.76
CA ARG A 183 7.45 -21.13 -3.37
C ARG A 183 7.30 -20.12 -4.50
N CYS A 184 7.06 -18.87 -4.14
CA CYS A 184 7.15 -17.75 -5.07
C CYS A 184 8.62 -17.52 -5.44
N GLU A 185 8.86 -17.16 -6.71
CA GLU A 185 10.21 -16.78 -7.18
C GLU A 185 10.69 -15.50 -6.48
N LYS A 186 9.76 -14.58 -6.23
CA LYS A 186 10.00 -13.32 -5.53
C LYS A 186 8.81 -13.00 -4.66
N HIS A 187 9.06 -12.35 -3.53
CA HIS A 187 8.00 -11.64 -2.83
C HIS A 187 7.80 -10.29 -3.50
N ARG A 188 6.57 -9.99 -3.93
CA ARG A 188 6.25 -8.71 -4.56
C ARG A 188 5.42 -7.87 -3.62
N GLY A 189 5.69 -6.57 -3.59
CA GLY A 189 4.94 -5.61 -2.80
C GLY A 189 4.86 -4.26 -3.49
N ARG A 190 4.19 -3.32 -2.83
CA ARG A 190 4.05 -1.95 -3.31
C ARG A 190 4.00 -0.97 -2.16
N ILE A 191 4.56 0.22 -2.38
CA ILE A 191 4.39 1.40 -1.52
C ILE A 191 3.72 2.50 -2.32
N PHE A 192 2.72 3.13 -1.74
CA PHE A 192 2.09 4.34 -2.24
C PHE A 192 2.10 5.41 -1.15
N VAL A 193 2.61 6.60 -1.48
CA VAL A 193 2.54 7.79 -0.62
C VAL A 193 1.93 8.92 -1.42
N GLY A 194 0.68 9.29 -1.11
CA GLY A 194 0.06 10.49 -1.68
C GLY A 194 0.56 11.74 -0.96
N THR A 195 0.87 12.79 -1.71
CA THR A 195 1.33 14.08 -1.17
C THR A 195 0.22 15.15 -1.28
N PRO A 196 0.21 16.17 -0.39
CA PRO A 196 -0.83 17.21 -0.39
C PRO A 196 -0.90 18.06 -1.67
N ASP A 197 0.17 18.08 -2.46
CA ASP A 197 0.25 18.76 -3.75
C ASP A 197 -0.43 17.99 -4.90
N GLY A 198 -1.01 16.83 -4.61
CA GLY A 198 -1.68 15.96 -5.58
C GLY A 198 -0.75 14.97 -6.29
N SER A 199 0.55 15.04 -6.05
CA SER A 199 1.51 14.05 -6.55
C SER A 199 1.44 12.74 -5.73
N ALA A 200 2.14 11.71 -6.21
CA ALA A 200 2.30 10.48 -5.47
C ALA A 200 3.69 9.87 -5.68
N ILE A 201 4.19 9.22 -4.64
CA ILE A 201 5.42 8.43 -4.68
C ILE A 201 5.01 6.96 -4.72
N LEU A 202 5.42 6.24 -5.77
CA LEU A 202 5.09 4.83 -5.97
C LEU A 202 6.36 3.98 -6.10
N TYR A 203 6.45 2.91 -5.32
CA TYR A 203 7.51 1.90 -5.41
C TYR A 203 6.91 0.50 -5.60
N ASN A 204 7.42 -0.23 -6.59
CA ASN A 204 7.32 -1.69 -6.64
C ASN A 204 8.43 -2.29 -5.79
N LEU A 205 8.07 -3.20 -4.89
CA LEU A 205 9.01 -3.90 -4.02
C LEU A 205 9.22 -5.32 -4.53
N GLU A 206 10.47 -5.77 -4.59
CA GLU A 206 10.82 -7.16 -4.85
C GLU A 206 11.73 -7.67 -3.73
N GLY A 207 11.44 -8.84 -3.18
CA GLY A 207 12.23 -9.45 -2.11
C GLY A 207 12.63 -10.88 -2.44
N ILE A 208 13.91 -11.20 -2.22
CA ILE A 208 14.44 -12.57 -2.23
C ILE A 208 14.68 -13.01 -0.79
N ALA A 209 14.13 -14.17 -0.41
CA ALA A 209 14.29 -14.77 0.91
C ALA A 209 15.12 -16.06 0.80
N LEU A 210 16.37 -15.99 1.25
CA LEU A 210 17.33 -17.10 1.24
C LEU A 210 17.06 -18.10 2.37
N GLN A 211 17.79 -19.22 2.34
CA GLN A 211 17.75 -20.21 3.42
C GLN A 211 18.07 -19.58 4.78
N PRO A 212 17.48 -20.10 5.88
CA PRO A 212 17.77 -19.59 7.21
C PRO A 212 19.24 -19.81 7.57
N LYS A 213 19.81 -18.86 8.31
CA LYS A 213 21.14 -19.01 8.88
C LYS A 213 21.18 -20.18 9.84
N VAL A 214 22.19 -21.03 9.71
CA VAL A 214 22.48 -22.06 10.70
C VAL A 214 22.95 -21.37 11.99
N ASP A 215 22.14 -21.45 13.04
CA ASP A 215 22.41 -20.77 14.32
C ASP A 215 23.61 -21.41 15.04
N LYS A 216 23.64 -22.76 15.13
CA LYS A 216 24.75 -23.51 15.72
C LYS A 216 24.97 -24.84 15.01
N LYS A 217 26.24 -25.19 14.76
CA LYS A 217 26.66 -26.55 14.40
C LYS A 217 27.25 -27.21 15.65
N LEU A 218 26.73 -28.37 16.04
CA LEU A 218 27.26 -29.16 17.14
C LEU A 218 28.14 -30.27 16.55
N GLN A 219 29.42 -30.27 16.93
CA GLN A 219 30.35 -31.37 16.63
C GLN A 219 30.86 -31.92 17.95
N VAL A 220 30.66 -33.22 18.19
CA VAL A 220 31.11 -33.88 19.41
C VAL A 220 31.74 -35.22 19.07
N GLU A 221 32.91 -35.46 19.64
CA GLU A 221 33.56 -36.76 19.65
C GLU A 221 33.09 -37.55 20.87
N VAL A 222 32.55 -38.74 20.65
CA VAL A 222 31.98 -39.59 21.70
C VAL A 222 32.72 -40.92 21.78
N PRO A 223 33.06 -41.40 23.00
CA PRO A 223 33.73 -42.69 23.17
C PRO A 223 32.81 -43.85 22.77
N CYS A 224 33.41 -44.86 22.14
CA CYS A 224 32.74 -46.09 21.72
C CYS A 224 32.03 -46.79 22.90
N LYS A 225 30.84 -47.34 22.64
CA LYS A 225 30.00 -48.11 23.60
C LYS A 225 29.58 -47.37 24.88
N LYS A 226 29.58 -46.04 24.89
CA LYS A 226 29.04 -45.24 25.99
C LYS A 226 27.81 -44.45 25.54
N GLN A 227 26.80 -44.38 26.39
CA GLN A 227 25.64 -43.51 26.17
C GLN A 227 26.09 -42.05 26.27
N TYR A 228 25.79 -41.27 25.24
CA TYR A 228 26.04 -39.83 25.19
C TYR A 228 24.72 -39.09 24.99
N THR A 229 24.51 -38.01 25.75
CA THR A 229 23.33 -37.15 25.62
C THR A 229 23.78 -35.76 25.17
N GLN A 230 23.31 -35.33 24.00
CA GLN A 230 23.56 -34.00 23.47
C GLN A 230 22.36 -33.09 23.75
N SER A 231 22.56 -32.03 24.53
CA SER A 231 21.57 -30.96 24.65
C SER A 231 21.64 -30.04 23.42
N VAL A 232 20.51 -29.81 22.76
CA VAL A 232 20.40 -28.88 21.65
C VAL A 232 19.68 -27.62 22.14
N PRO A 233 20.34 -26.46 22.22
CA PRO A 233 19.67 -25.22 22.60
C PRO A 233 18.72 -24.81 21.46
N ILE A 234 17.42 -24.81 21.72
CA ILE A 234 16.40 -24.36 20.77
C ILE A 234 16.05 -22.91 21.12
N LYS A 235 16.43 -21.98 20.25
CA LYS A 235 15.90 -20.60 20.31
C LYS A 235 14.50 -20.61 19.69
N ASN A 236 13.52 -20.03 20.37
CA ASN A 236 12.16 -19.93 19.84
C ASN A 236 12.19 -19.13 18.51
N TRP A 237 11.53 -19.68 17.48
CA TRP A 237 11.57 -19.15 16.11
C TRP A 237 10.43 -18.17 15.77
N LEU A 238 9.59 -17.84 16.76
CA LEU A 238 8.47 -16.89 16.64
C LEU A 238 8.62 -15.64 17.54
N SER A 239 9.64 -15.60 18.40
CA SER A 239 9.94 -14.44 19.26
C SER A 239 10.68 -13.34 18.52
#